data_AF-A0A2M7EE09-F1
#
_entry.id   AF-A0A2M7EE09-F1
#
_cell.length_a   1.000
_cell.length_b   1.000
_cell.length_c   1.000
_cell.angle_alpha   90.00
_cell.angle_beta   90.00
_cell.angle_gamma   90.00
#
_symmetry.space_group_name_H-M   'P 1'
#
loop_
_entity.id
_entity.type
_entity.pdbx_description
1 polymer ?
#
loop_
_entity_poly.entity_id
_entity_poly.type
_entity_poly.pdbx_seq_one_letter_code
_entity_poly.pdbx_strand_id
1 'polypeptide(L)'
;MKTWEHPGGKLIELGPQSLNQDELFSILISTGYKGRTAQDISKALFDNYFGIYGLWGKTFEELSRIKGLKNGKIKRIAAPYEICKRIIKENNWNLPAVKKVKIGLPDYSDNKLLAVLIVSGYRDKTPQVLAKELLKKYTSLSGMMGVKLSDMARIRGLGDVKIVRIAAAYEIVLRMVKLLEAE
;
A
#
# COMPACT_ATOMS: atom_id res chain seq x y z
N MET A 1 14.92 -17.90 16.64
CA MET A 1 15.71 -17.82 15.39
C MET A 1 14.89 -17.04 14.38
N LYS A 2 15.52 -16.17 13.58
CA LYS A 2 14.85 -15.45 12.48
C LYS A 2 14.43 -16.46 11.41
N THR A 3 13.13 -16.58 11.11
CA THR A 3 12.63 -17.54 10.09
C THR A 3 12.30 -16.93 8.74
N TRP A 4 12.57 -15.63 8.56
CA TRP A 4 12.26 -14.91 7.32
C TRP A 4 13.51 -14.40 6.59
N GLU A 5 13.48 -14.46 5.26
CA GLU A 5 14.55 -13.96 4.37
C GLU A 5 14.15 -12.71 3.57
N HIS A 6 12.84 -12.43 3.46
CA HIS A 6 12.33 -11.31 2.68
C HIS A 6 11.29 -10.48 3.46
N PRO A 7 11.04 -9.21 3.08
CA PRO A 7 10.14 -8.30 3.79
C PRO A 7 8.74 -8.86 4.03
N GLY A 8 8.19 -9.61 3.05
CA GLY A 8 6.89 -10.25 3.22
C GLY A 8 6.83 -11.29 4.35
N GLY A 9 7.87 -12.11 4.52
CA GLY A 9 7.95 -13.09 5.60
C GLY A 9 8.11 -12.39 6.94
N LYS A 10 8.94 -11.34 7.00
CA LYS A 10 9.07 -10.47 8.17
C LYS A 10 7.73 -9.91 8.60
N LEU A 11 6.92 -9.42 7.64
CA LEU A 11 5.60 -8.86 7.92
C LEU A 11 4.65 -9.91 8.49
N ILE A 12 4.67 -11.15 7.97
CA ILE A 12 3.82 -12.23 8.47
C ILE A 12 4.22 -12.61 9.91
N GLU A 13 5.52 -12.71 10.17
CA GLU A 13 6.04 -13.21 11.46
C GLU A 13 6.01 -12.14 12.56
N LEU A 14 6.43 -10.92 12.25
CA LEU A 14 6.65 -9.84 13.23
C LEU A 14 5.62 -8.70 13.15
N GLY A 15 4.75 -8.73 12.13
CA GLY A 15 3.77 -7.69 11.87
C GLY A 15 4.32 -6.52 11.03
N PRO A 16 3.43 -5.75 10.39
CA PRO A 16 3.80 -4.70 9.44
C PRO A 16 4.57 -3.54 10.08
N GLN A 17 4.32 -3.23 11.34
CA GLN A 17 5.01 -2.18 12.10
C GLN A 17 6.51 -2.43 12.26
N SER A 18 6.95 -3.70 12.15
CA SER A 18 8.37 -4.07 12.23
C SER A 18 9.18 -3.72 10.99
N LEU A 19 8.52 -3.36 9.87
CA LEU A 19 9.17 -3.06 8.61
C LEU A 19 9.62 -1.59 8.56
N ASN A 20 10.77 -1.33 7.96
CA ASN A 20 11.15 0.04 7.59
C ASN A 20 10.41 0.50 6.30
N GLN A 21 10.60 1.76 5.89
CA GLN A 21 9.92 2.29 4.70
C GLN A 21 10.31 1.55 3.42
N ASP A 22 11.61 1.24 3.24
CA ASP A 22 12.11 0.48 2.08
C ASP A 22 11.45 -0.88 1.96
N GLU A 23 11.31 -1.59 3.07
CA GLU A 23 10.68 -2.90 3.15
C GLU A 23 9.21 -2.82 2.74
N LEU A 24 8.44 -1.86 3.28
CA LEU A 24 7.02 -1.66 2.94
C LEU A 24 6.83 -1.34 1.45
N PHE A 25 7.62 -0.43 0.91
CA PHE A 25 7.51 -0.03 -0.49
C PHE A 25 8.01 -1.11 -1.44
N SER A 26 9.02 -1.90 -1.06
CA SER A 26 9.43 -3.07 -1.84
C SER A 26 8.30 -4.10 -1.99
N ILE A 27 7.44 -4.27 -0.97
CA ILE A 27 6.24 -5.11 -1.04
C ILE A 27 5.23 -4.54 -2.05
N LEU A 28 4.99 -3.22 -2.02
CA LEU A 28 4.12 -2.55 -2.99
C LEU A 28 4.66 -2.65 -4.42
N ILE A 29 5.98 -2.60 -4.60
CA ILE A 29 6.68 -2.79 -5.89
C ILE A 29 6.59 -4.26 -6.34
N SER A 30 6.62 -5.20 -5.39
CA SER A 30 6.53 -6.66 -5.51
C SER A 30 7.69 -7.33 -6.24
N THR A 31 8.09 -6.84 -7.40
CA THR A 31 9.15 -7.48 -8.22
C THR A 31 10.13 -6.45 -8.75
N GLY A 32 11.39 -6.88 -8.89
CA GLY A 32 12.49 -6.09 -9.43
C GLY A 32 12.51 -6.05 -10.97
N TYR A 33 13.71 -5.89 -11.52
CA TYR A 33 14.06 -6.16 -12.92
C TYR A 33 15.44 -6.81 -12.98
N LYS A 34 15.92 -7.23 -14.16
CA LYS A 34 17.22 -7.89 -14.31
C LYS A 34 18.33 -7.06 -13.64
N GLY A 35 18.96 -7.61 -12.59
CA GLY A 35 20.06 -7.00 -11.84
C GLY A 35 19.67 -6.00 -10.72
N ARG A 36 18.37 -5.83 -10.42
CA ARG A 36 17.88 -4.99 -9.31
C ARG A 36 16.64 -5.59 -8.66
N THR A 37 16.65 -5.71 -7.34
CA THR A 37 15.54 -6.20 -6.53
C THR A 37 14.44 -5.14 -6.36
N ALA A 38 13.28 -5.52 -5.83
CA ALA A 38 12.25 -4.56 -5.46
C ALA A 38 12.71 -3.61 -4.34
N GLN A 39 13.58 -4.08 -3.42
CA GLN A 39 14.19 -3.25 -2.39
C GLN A 39 15.16 -2.22 -3.00
N ASP A 40 15.95 -2.60 -4.01
CA ASP A 40 16.84 -1.65 -4.70
C ASP A 40 16.05 -0.53 -5.40
N ILE A 41 14.90 -0.88 -6.00
CA ILE A 41 14.00 0.13 -6.59
C ILE A 41 13.42 1.03 -5.51
N SER A 42 13.05 0.49 -4.35
CA SER A 42 12.54 1.28 -3.22
C SER A 42 13.60 2.22 -2.66
N LYS A 43 14.85 1.77 -2.54
CA LYS A 43 15.97 2.62 -2.11
C LYS A 43 16.17 3.76 -3.10
N ALA A 44 16.25 3.46 -4.39
CA ALA A 44 16.36 4.48 -5.44
C ALA A 44 15.19 5.50 -5.40
N LEU A 45 13.98 5.06 -5.05
CA LEU A 45 12.83 5.95 -4.86
C LEU A 45 13.07 6.94 -3.71
N PHE A 46 13.59 6.47 -2.58
CA PHE A 46 13.80 7.32 -1.40
C PHE A 46 15.10 8.12 -1.42
N ASP A 47 16.12 7.67 -2.15
CA ASP A 47 17.29 8.49 -2.46
C ASP A 47 16.90 9.76 -3.23
N ASN A 48 15.83 9.70 -4.02
CA ASN A 48 15.30 10.85 -4.78
C ASN A 48 14.27 11.69 -4.00
N TYR A 49 13.49 11.06 -3.11
CA TYR A 49 12.28 11.67 -2.54
C TYR A 49 12.14 11.56 -1.03
N PHE A 50 13.16 11.11 -0.29
CA PHE A 50 13.25 11.21 1.17
C PHE A 50 12.06 10.60 1.94
N GLY A 51 11.58 9.43 1.49
CA GLY A 51 10.58 8.64 2.23
C GLY A 51 9.11 8.93 1.91
N ILE A 52 8.21 8.50 2.80
CA ILE A 52 6.75 8.63 2.65
C ILE A 52 6.31 10.08 2.46
N TYR A 53 6.87 11.00 3.25
CA TYR A 53 6.53 12.43 3.24
C TYR A 53 6.90 13.10 1.91
N GLY A 54 8.14 12.92 1.42
CA GLY A 54 8.58 13.62 0.22
C GLY A 54 7.92 13.12 -1.07
N LEU A 55 7.20 11.99 -1.03
CA LEU A 55 6.33 11.53 -2.11
C LEU A 55 4.98 12.26 -2.19
N TRP A 56 4.53 12.97 -1.13
CA TRP A 56 3.22 13.64 -1.11
C TRP A 56 3.02 14.56 -2.30
N GLY A 57 4.01 15.39 -2.62
CA GLY A 57 3.93 16.35 -3.70
C GLY A 57 4.18 15.79 -5.10
N LYS A 58 4.42 14.47 -5.24
CA LYS A 58 4.95 13.88 -6.47
C LYS A 58 3.88 13.39 -7.44
N THR A 59 4.20 13.43 -8.73
CA THR A 59 3.31 12.96 -9.81
C THR A 59 3.71 11.58 -10.32
N PHE A 60 2.82 10.96 -11.10
CA PHE A 60 3.09 9.68 -11.77
C PHE A 60 4.27 9.81 -12.74
N GLU A 61 4.37 10.93 -13.44
CA GLU A 61 5.45 11.22 -14.38
C GLU A 61 6.79 11.29 -13.64
N GLU A 62 6.86 11.98 -12.50
CA GLU A 62 8.09 12.03 -11.68
C GLU A 62 8.51 10.62 -11.24
N LEU A 63 7.59 9.82 -10.68
CA LEU A 63 7.89 8.46 -10.23
C LEU A 63 8.31 7.54 -11.40
N SER A 64 7.78 7.76 -12.59
CA SER A 64 8.10 6.97 -13.78
C SER A 64 9.53 7.14 -14.29
N ARG A 65 10.23 8.21 -13.86
CA ARG A 65 11.65 8.45 -14.15
C ARG A 65 12.56 7.45 -13.45
N ILE A 66 12.11 6.86 -12.34
CA ILE A 66 12.86 5.81 -11.66
C ILE A 66 12.74 4.50 -12.44
N LYS A 67 13.89 3.99 -12.91
CA LYS A 67 13.94 2.74 -13.66
C LYS A 67 13.33 1.61 -12.84
N GLY A 68 12.41 0.87 -13.45
CA GLY A 68 11.70 -0.23 -12.80
C GLY A 68 10.37 0.17 -12.17
N LEU A 69 10.04 1.46 -12.05
CA LEU A 69 8.70 1.96 -11.69
C LEU A 69 7.90 2.28 -12.96
N LYS A 70 7.03 1.35 -13.34
CA LYS A 70 6.06 1.50 -14.43
C LYS A 70 4.64 1.63 -13.88
N ASN A 71 3.69 1.98 -14.74
CA ASN A 71 2.31 2.31 -14.38
C ASN A 71 1.70 1.42 -13.27
N GLY A 72 1.79 0.08 -13.37
CA GLY A 72 1.23 -0.82 -12.36
C GLY A 72 1.92 -0.79 -10.99
N LYS A 73 3.21 -0.47 -10.90
CA LYS A 73 3.94 -0.29 -9.63
C LYS A 73 3.64 1.07 -9.02
N ILE A 74 3.59 2.11 -9.85
CA ILE A 74 3.24 3.48 -9.42
C ILE A 74 1.81 3.51 -8.88
N LYS A 75 0.84 2.86 -9.54
CA LYS A 75 -0.53 2.70 -9.02
C LYS A 75 -0.57 2.06 -7.64
N ARG A 76 0.24 1.02 -7.41
CA ARG A 76 0.34 0.36 -6.10
C ARG A 76 0.94 1.26 -5.03
N ILE A 77 1.92 2.09 -5.39
CA ILE A 77 2.49 3.12 -4.51
C ILE A 77 1.47 4.22 -4.22
N ALA A 78 0.71 4.67 -5.23
CA ALA A 78 -0.27 5.75 -5.09
C ALA A 78 -1.54 5.33 -4.32
N ALA A 79 -1.92 4.05 -4.37
CA ALA A 79 -3.09 3.52 -3.69
C ALA A 79 -3.16 3.84 -2.18
N PRO A 80 -2.13 3.58 -1.34
CA PRO A 80 -2.17 3.95 0.08
C PRO A 80 -2.31 5.46 0.32
N TYR A 81 -1.75 6.31 -0.55
CA TYR A 81 -1.94 7.76 -0.39
C TYR A 81 -3.38 8.18 -0.64
N GLU A 82 -4.01 7.62 -1.68
CA GLU A 82 -5.43 7.84 -1.93
C GLU A 82 -6.32 7.27 -0.81
N ILE A 83 -6.01 6.07 -0.32
CA ILE A 83 -6.72 5.44 0.81
C ILE A 83 -6.59 6.31 2.06
N CYS A 84 -5.41 6.85 2.36
CA CYS A 84 -5.20 7.75 3.49
C CYS A 84 -6.09 8.99 3.41
N LYS A 85 -6.13 9.67 2.25
CA LYS A 85 -7.02 10.83 2.03
C LYS A 85 -8.48 10.49 2.28
N ARG A 86 -8.93 9.31 1.83
CA ARG A 86 -10.32 8.85 2.00
C ARG A 86 -10.64 8.52 3.43
N ILE A 87 -9.75 7.83 4.14
CA ILE A 87 -9.92 7.50 5.56
C ILE A 87 -10.00 8.77 6.41
N ILE A 88 -9.14 9.76 6.16
CA ILE A 88 -9.19 11.06 6.85
C ILE A 88 -10.56 11.72 6.65
N LYS A 89 -11.08 11.70 5.42
CA LYS A 89 -12.40 12.22 5.08
C LYS A 89 -13.54 11.41 5.71
N GLU A 90 -13.50 10.08 5.62
CA GLU A 90 -14.51 9.15 6.16
C GLU A 90 -14.69 9.34 7.67
N ASN A 91 -13.60 9.55 8.40
CA ASN A 91 -13.62 9.74 9.85
C ASN A 91 -13.76 11.20 10.29
N ASN A 92 -13.90 12.15 9.36
CA ASN A 92 -13.92 13.59 9.63
C ASN A 92 -12.70 14.09 10.45
N TRP A 93 -11.53 13.50 10.22
CA TRP A 93 -10.31 13.94 10.90
C TRP A 93 -9.85 15.29 10.35
N ASN A 94 -9.59 16.24 11.25
CA ASN A 94 -9.09 17.57 10.87
C ASN A 94 -7.58 17.55 10.69
N LEU A 95 -7.11 17.12 9.51
CA LEU A 95 -5.69 17.10 9.14
C LEU A 95 -5.46 17.97 7.89
N PRO A 96 -5.34 19.31 8.02
CA PRO A 96 -5.26 20.22 6.88
C PRO A 96 -4.11 19.93 5.91
N ALA A 97 -2.98 19.42 6.44
CA ALA A 97 -1.81 19.04 5.66
C ALA A 97 -2.11 17.96 4.60
N VAL A 98 -3.20 17.20 4.74
CA VAL A 98 -3.62 16.18 3.75
C VAL A 98 -3.81 16.76 2.35
N LYS A 99 -4.14 18.07 2.25
CA LYS A 99 -4.27 18.79 0.97
C LYS A 99 -2.95 18.89 0.20
N LYS A 100 -1.81 18.72 0.87
CA LYS A 100 -0.47 18.67 0.25
C LYS A 100 -0.21 17.32 -0.46
N VAL A 101 -1.00 16.28 -0.17
CA VAL A 101 -0.87 14.95 -0.78
C VAL A 101 -1.50 14.95 -2.18
N LYS A 102 -0.64 15.10 -3.19
CA LYS A 102 -0.96 15.09 -4.62
C LYS A 102 -0.97 13.69 -5.21
N ILE A 103 -0.02 12.84 -4.83
CA ILE A 103 0.01 11.46 -5.32
C ILE A 103 -1.26 10.72 -4.86
N GLY A 104 -1.92 10.04 -5.79
CA GLY A 104 -3.18 9.37 -5.52
C GLY A 104 -3.84 8.83 -6.77
N LEU A 105 -5.08 8.41 -6.63
CA LEU A 105 -5.90 7.80 -7.67
C LEU A 105 -7.35 8.28 -7.49
N PRO A 106 -7.62 9.61 -7.60
CA PRO A 106 -8.91 10.18 -7.23
C PRO A 106 -10.08 9.58 -8.03
N ASP A 107 -9.84 9.23 -9.30
CA ASP A 107 -10.87 8.67 -10.20
C ASP A 107 -11.16 7.19 -9.95
N TYR A 108 -10.48 6.55 -8.99
CA TYR A 108 -10.71 5.14 -8.68
C TYR A 108 -11.79 5.05 -7.61
N SER A 109 -12.76 4.15 -7.78
CA SER A 109 -13.64 3.76 -6.68
C SER A 109 -12.85 2.99 -5.60
N ASP A 110 -13.38 2.89 -4.39
CA ASP A 110 -12.68 2.21 -3.27
C ASP A 110 -12.33 0.75 -3.60
N ASN A 111 -13.26 0.03 -4.24
CA ASN A 111 -12.99 -1.33 -4.67
C ASN A 111 -11.91 -1.40 -5.76
N LYS A 112 -11.77 -0.36 -6.61
CA LYS A 112 -10.71 -0.29 -7.61
C LYS A 112 -9.35 0.05 -6.96
N LEU A 113 -9.31 0.86 -5.91
CA LEU A 113 -8.09 1.10 -5.12
C LEU A 113 -7.59 -0.18 -4.45
N LEU A 114 -8.47 -0.88 -3.76
CA LEU A 114 -8.09 -2.12 -3.09
C LEU A 114 -7.74 -3.23 -4.10
N ALA A 115 -8.41 -3.26 -5.26
CA ALA A 115 -8.06 -4.17 -6.37
C ALA A 115 -6.63 -3.98 -6.88
N VAL A 116 -6.10 -2.75 -6.88
CA VAL A 116 -4.69 -2.47 -7.26
C VAL A 116 -3.71 -3.18 -6.31
N LEU A 117 -4.05 -3.32 -5.03
CA LEU A 117 -3.24 -4.02 -4.03
C LEU A 117 -3.41 -5.55 -4.12
N ILE A 118 -4.62 -6.02 -4.45
CA ILE A 118 -4.91 -7.43 -4.68
C ILE A 118 -4.18 -7.95 -5.94
N VAL A 119 -4.03 -7.09 -6.96
CA VAL A 119 -3.39 -7.34 -8.27
C VAL A 119 -4.11 -8.35 -9.14
N SER A 120 -4.38 -9.56 -8.64
CA SER A 120 -4.96 -10.66 -9.40
C SER A 120 -6.14 -11.32 -8.69
N GLY A 121 -7.08 -11.82 -9.49
CA GLY A 121 -8.26 -12.52 -8.99
C GLY A 121 -7.95 -13.95 -8.54
N TYR A 122 -8.99 -14.76 -8.47
CA TYR A 122 -8.92 -16.22 -8.47
C TYR A 122 -10.07 -16.74 -9.34
N ARG A 123 -10.10 -18.05 -9.66
CA ARG A 123 -10.99 -18.69 -10.66
C ARG A 123 -12.29 -17.91 -10.98
N ASP A 124 -13.11 -17.65 -9.98
CA ASP A 124 -14.47 -17.12 -10.18
C ASP A 124 -14.62 -15.62 -9.86
N LYS A 125 -13.57 -14.94 -9.37
CA LYS A 125 -13.66 -13.55 -8.90
C LYS A 125 -12.49 -12.70 -9.36
N THR A 126 -12.83 -11.58 -10.00
CA THR A 126 -11.86 -10.53 -10.34
C THR A 126 -11.35 -9.82 -9.07
N PRO A 127 -10.19 -9.13 -9.13
CA PRO A 127 -9.70 -8.33 -8.01
C PRO A 127 -10.72 -7.31 -7.48
N GLN A 128 -11.51 -6.68 -8.37
CA GLN A 128 -12.51 -5.67 -7.99
C GLN A 128 -13.71 -6.27 -7.29
N VAL A 129 -14.13 -7.48 -7.68
CA VAL A 129 -15.20 -8.22 -6.99
C VAL A 129 -14.72 -8.62 -5.59
N LEU A 130 -13.51 -9.19 -5.49
CA LEU A 130 -12.92 -9.54 -4.19
C LEU A 130 -12.75 -8.29 -3.30
N ALA A 131 -12.27 -7.18 -3.86
CA ALA A 131 -12.17 -5.91 -3.14
C ALA A 131 -13.53 -5.41 -2.64
N LYS A 132 -14.58 -5.49 -3.45
CA LYS A 132 -15.93 -5.10 -3.06
C LYS A 132 -16.45 -5.96 -1.90
N GLU A 133 -16.16 -7.25 -1.91
CA GLU A 133 -16.51 -8.17 -0.81
C GLU A 133 -15.76 -7.84 0.48
N LEU A 134 -14.47 -7.48 0.39
CA LEU A 134 -13.68 -7.05 1.54
C LEU A 134 -14.24 -5.76 2.14
N LEU A 135 -14.53 -4.76 1.32
CA LEU A 135 -15.13 -3.50 1.76
C LEU A 135 -16.51 -3.72 2.37
N LYS A 136 -17.31 -4.65 1.83
CA LYS A 136 -18.59 -5.03 2.45
C LYS A 136 -18.38 -5.72 3.80
N LYS A 137 -17.42 -6.64 3.90
CA LYS A 137 -17.13 -7.40 5.13
C LYS A 137 -16.59 -6.51 6.25
N TYR A 138 -15.73 -5.56 5.90
CA TYR A 138 -15.09 -4.64 6.84
C TYR A 138 -15.71 -3.22 6.80
N THR A 139 -16.91 -3.10 6.24
CA THR A 139 -17.74 -1.88 6.16
C THR A 139 -17.21 -0.74 5.28
N SER A 140 -15.91 -0.42 5.33
CA SER A 140 -15.30 0.67 4.54
C SER A 140 -13.78 0.49 4.38
N LEU A 141 -13.09 1.48 3.78
CA LEU A 141 -11.63 1.56 3.81
C LEU A 141 -11.13 1.76 5.25
N SER A 142 -11.75 2.67 6.01
CA SER A 142 -11.42 2.87 7.43
C SER A 142 -11.59 1.58 8.24
N GLY A 143 -12.68 0.82 8.02
CA GLY A 143 -12.93 -0.41 8.78
C GLY A 143 -11.97 -1.57 8.48
N MET A 144 -11.13 -1.46 7.44
CA MET A 144 -10.02 -2.39 7.20
C MET A 144 -8.76 -2.07 8.02
N MET A 145 -8.67 -0.90 8.65
CA MET A 145 -7.53 -0.54 9.51
C MET A 145 -7.44 -1.48 10.70
N GLY A 146 -6.23 -1.98 10.99
CA GLY A 146 -5.99 -2.85 12.15
C GLY A 146 -6.54 -4.27 12.03
N VAL A 147 -7.12 -4.66 10.88
CA VAL A 147 -7.56 -6.05 10.65
C VAL A 147 -6.36 -6.99 10.73
N LYS A 148 -6.48 -8.07 11.52
CA LYS A 148 -5.42 -9.06 11.69
C LYS A 148 -5.20 -9.84 10.40
N LEU A 149 -3.93 -10.16 10.11
CA LEU A 149 -3.56 -10.95 8.93
C LEU A 149 -4.24 -12.34 8.93
N SER A 150 -4.39 -12.95 10.11
CA SER A 150 -5.10 -14.23 10.29
C SER A 150 -6.56 -14.17 9.85
N ASP A 151 -7.23 -13.03 10.06
CA ASP A 151 -8.63 -12.86 9.68
C ASP A 151 -8.77 -12.66 8.17
N MET A 152 -7.81 -11.98 7.54
CA MET A 152 -7.74 -11.88 6.08
C MET A 152 -7.40 -13.24 5.43
N ALA A 153 -6.53 -14.05 6.04
CA ALA A 153 -6.13 -15.37 5.54
C ALA A 153 -7.30 -16.36 5.43
N ARG A 154 -8.36 -16.16 6.22
CA ARG A 154 -9.59 -16.96 6.14
C ARG A 154 -10.45 -16.64 4.91
N ILE A 155 -10.11 -15.60 4.13
CA ILE A 155 -10.89 -15.16 2.98
C ILE A 155 -10.37 -15.84 1.73
N ARG A 156 -11.22 -16.66 1.10
CA ARG A 156 -10.89 -17.34 -0.16
C ARG A 156 -10.42 -16.34 -1.22
N GLY A 157 -9.23 -16.61 -1.77
CA GLY A 157 -8.61 -15.77 -2.79
C GLY A 157 -7.64 -14.72 -2.28
N LEU A 158 -7.51 -14.55 -0.96
CA LEU A 158 -6.46 -13.79 -0.30
C LEU A 158 -5.37 -14.72 0.24
N GLY A 159 -4.42 -15.10 -0.62
CA GLY A 159 -3.19 -15.74 -0.15
C GLY A 159 -2.20 -14.74 0.42
N ASP A 160 -1.11 -15.24 1.02
CA ASP A 160 -0.11 -14.47 1.76
C ASP A 160 0.38 -13.24 1.01
N VAL A 161 0.73 -13.38 -0.28
CA VAL A 161 1.23 -12.26 -1.09
C VAL A 161 0.24 -11.09 -1.16
N LYS A 162 -1.07 -11.37 -1.26
CA LYS A 162 -2.11 -10.34 -1.35
C LYS A 162 -2.34 -9.69 0.01
N ILE A 163 -2.35 -10.49 1.08
CA ILE A 163 -2.52 -10.03 2.45
C ILE A 163 -1.34 -9.15 2.86
N VAL A 164 -0.12 -9.60 2.60
CA VAL A 164 1.12 -8.85 2.86
C VAL A 164 1.10 -7.49 2.15
N ARG A 165 0.62 -7.43 0.90
CA ARG A 165 0.53 -6.17 0.17
C ARG A 165 -0.53 -5.22 0.72
N ILE A 166 -1.71 -5.75 1.07
CA ILE A 166 -2.77 -4.95 1.72
C ILE A 166 -2.26 -4.41 3.06
N ALA A 167 -1.67 -5.28 3.90
CA ALA A 167 -1.15 -4.89 5.20
C ALA A 167 -0.03 -3.85 5.11
N ALA A 168 0.90 -4.00 4.16
CA ALA A 168 1.94 -3.01 3.93
C ALA A 168 1.34 -1.64 3.51
N ALA A 169 0.30 -1.64 2.67
CA ALA A 169 -0.39 -0.41 2.28
C ALA A 169 -1.06 0.28 3.48
N TYR A 170 -1.76 -0.48 4.34
CA TYR A 170 -2.40 0.07 5.54
C TYR A 170 -1.40 0.54 6.59
N GLU A 171 -0.24 -0.10 6.70
CA GLU A 171 0.85 0.40 7.53
C GLU A 171 1.42 1.72 7.01
N ILE A 172 1.54 1.88 5.69
CA ILE A 172 1.91 3.17 5.09
C ILE A 172 0.85 4.22 5.41
N VAL A 173 -0.45 3.89 5.31
CA VAL A 173 -1.54 4.79 5.71
C VAL A 173 -1.39 5.22 7.17
N LEU A 174 -1.16 4.28 8.08
CA LEU A 174 -0.98 4.57 9.51
C LEU A 174 0.22 5.51 9.75
N ARG A 175 1.32 5.31 9.04
CA ARG A 175 2.50 6.21 9.11
C ARG A 175 2.20 7.58 8.53
N MET A 176 1.46 7.65 7.43
CA MET A 176 1.06 8.92 6.83
C MET A 176 0.18 9.74 7.77
N VAL A 177 -0.79 9.11 8.44
CA VAL A 177 -1.65 9.81 9.41
C VAL A 177 -0.79 10.43 10.52
N LYS A 178 0.14 9.67 11.10
CA LYS A 178 1.06 10.19 12.14
C LYS A 178 1.92 11.36 11.65
N LEU A 179 2.39 11.30 10.41
CA LEU A 179 3.17 12.40 9.80
C LEU A 179 2.30 13.63 9.56
N LEU A 180 1.04 13.45 9.18
CA LEU A 180 0.08 14.54 8.96
C LEU A 180 -0.41 15.16 10.26
N GLU A 181 -0.48 14.40 11.35
CA GLU A 181 -0.80 14.89 12.70
C GLU A 181 0.33 15.76 13.29
N ALA A 182 1.56 15.57 12.82
CA ALA A 182 2.74 16.30 13.29
C ALA A 182 3.01 17.61 12.53
N GLU A 183 2.19 17.94 11.51
CA GLU A 183 2.28 19.13 10.65
C GLU A 183 1.22 20.18 10.98
#